data_AF-A0A6N6MFL5-F1
#
_entry.id   AF-A0A6N6MFL5-F1
#
_cell.length_a   1.000
_cell.length_b   1.000
_cell.length_c   1.000
_cell.angle_alpha   90.00
_cell.angle_beta   90.00
_cell.angle_gamma   90.00
#
_symmetry.space_group_name_H-M   'P 1'
#
loop_
_entity.id
_entity.type
_entity.pdbx_description
1 polymer ?
#
loop_
_entity_poly.entity_id
_entity_poly.type
_entity_poly.pdbx_seq_one_letter_code
_entity_poly.pdbx_strand_id
1 'polypeptide(L)'
;MVAGLNYNAYAQAFTPYAISEVQSFLFLQAPYSLSPTGSGPAAPENPAVPVVGNATETAIALLNPSNNSGVSGEAIIHINQQTGTVSLDVVASGLTPGQIHPQHIHGFDNGQPSLLPNLTLDTNHDGLVEDPEGAPVIGPVLLAGHSSGAVDRIEINTDYPTADASGNLRFHQDYRFNLSDPAQAQIFQELEQRIAGREFQIHGLNVAPGQDSTLPQGG
;
A
#
# COMPACT_ATOMS: atom_id res chain seq x y z
N MET A 1 -23.17 -25.08 -43.50
CA MET A 1 -22.17 -24.02 -43.26
C MET A 1 -22.43 -23.40 -41.91
N VAL A 2 -21.62 -23.74 -40.90
CA VAL A 2 -21.16 -22.82 -39.85
C VAL A 2 -19.75 -23.30 -39.53
N ALA A 3 -18.76 -22.41 -39.72
CA ALA A 3 -17.35 -22.69 -39.55
C ALA A 3 -17.03 -22.96 -38.07
N GLY A 4 -16.26 -24.02 -37.83
CA GLY A 4 -15.71 -24.31 -36.52
C GLY A 4 -14.71 -23.23 -36.11
N LEU A 5 -14.91 -22.67 -34.93
CA LEU A 5 -13.96 -21.74 -34.31
C LEU A 5 -12.67 -22.49 -34.00
N ASN A 6 -11.58 -22.03 -34.60
CA ASN A 6 -10.24 -22.57 -34.45
C ASN A 6 -9.72 -22.27 -33.03
N TYR A 7 -9.60 -23.30 -32.19
CA TYR A 7 -9.10 -23.23 -30.81
C TYR A 7 -7.60 -22.87 -30.67
N ASN A 8 -6.93 -22.51 -31.77
CA ASN A 8 -5.46 -22.36 -31.84
C ASN A 8 -4.96 -20.91 -31.70
N ALA A 9 -5.82 -19.93 -31.44
CA ALA A 9 -5.41 -18.53 -31.33
C ALA A 9 -5.12 -18.03 -29.90
N TYR A 10 -5.40 -18.84 -28.86
CA TYR A 10 -5.16 -18.47 -27.46
C TYR A 10 -3.91 -19.11 -26.82
N ALA A 11 -3.13 -19.89 -27.57
CA ALA A 11 -1.97 -20.63 -27.07
C ALA A 11 -0.61 -20.05 -27.52
N GLN A 12 -0.55 -18.75 -27.89
CA GLN A 12 0.67 -18.10 -28.34
C GLN A 12 0.93 -16.82 -27.53
N ALA A 13 1.30 -16.98 -26.26
CA ALA A 13 2.18 -16.09 -25.50
C ALA A 13 2.33 -16.58 -24.04
N PHE A 14 2.70 -17.85 -23.85
CA PHE A 14 3.32 -18.28 -22.59
C PHE A 14 4.71 -18.76 -22.94
N THR A 15 5.66 -17.83 -23.03
CA THR A 15 7.05 -18.19 -22.85
C THR A 15 7.20 -18.65 -21.40
N PRO A 16 7.55 -19.92 -21.13
CA PRO A 16 7.82 -20.33 -19.77
C PRO A 16 9.05 -19.57 -19.29
N TYR A 17 8.86 -18.61 -18.39
CA TYR A 17 9.95 -17.99 -17.66
C TYR A 17 10.77 -19.10 -17.00
N ALA A 18 12.10 -18.99 -17.01
CA ALA A 18 12.93 -19.92 -16.28
C ALA A 18 12.54 -19.88 -14.79
N ILE A 19 12.63 -21.00 -14.06
CA ILE A 19 12.33 -21.02 -12.62
C ILE A 19 13.16 -19.96 -11.88
N SER A 20 14.38 -19.66 -12.34
CA SER A 20 15.20 -18.57 -11.81
C SER A 20 14.59 -17.19 -12.05
N GLU A 21 13.98 -16.94 -13.21
CA GLU A 21 13.29 -15.67 -13.51
C GLU A 21 12.03 -15.56 -12.68
N VAL A 22 11.22 -16.62 -12.58
CA VAL A 22 10.05 -16.67 -11.70
C VAL A 22 10.46 -16.45 -10.24
N GLN A 23 11.56 -17.06 -9.79
CA GLN A 23 12.09 -16.79 -8.46
C GLN A 23 12.57 -15.34 -8.32
N SER A 24 13.26 -14.76 -9.30
CA SER A 24 13.65 -13.35 -9.26
C SER A 24 12.43 -12.42 -9.20
N PHE A 25 11.35 -12.71 -9.94
CA PHE A 25 10.09 -11.98 -9.86
C PHE A 25 9.42 -12.16 -8.49
N LEU A 26 9.38 -13.38 -7.96
CA LEU A 26 8.89 -13.67 -6.61
C LEU A 26 9.77 -13.03 -5.52
N PHE A 27 11.07 -12.86 -5.74
CA PHE A 27 11.99 -12.16 -4.83
C PHE A 27 11.87 -10.64 -4.93
N LEU A 28 11.42 -10.11 -6.07
CA LEU A 28 11.04 -8.69 -6.24
C LEU A 28 9.67 -8.38 -5.64
N GLN A 29 8.77 -9.37 -5.59
CA GLN A 29 7.48 -9.30 -4.90
C GLN A 29 7.54 -9.75 -3.44
N ALA A 30 8.63 -10.40 -3.04
CA ALA A 30 8.85 -10.75 -1.65
C ALA A 30 9.03 -9.43 -0.91
N PRO A 31 8.20 -9.13 0.11
CA PRO A 31 8.42 -7.98 0.94
C PRO A 31 9.86 -8.04 1.46
N TYR A 32 10.44 -6.86 1.72
CA TYR A 32 11.48 -6.67 2.72
C TYR A 32 11.43 -7.83 3.71
N SER A 33 12.49 -8.64 3.83
CA SER A 33 12.46 -9.76 4.78
C SER A 33 12.12 -9.16 6.14
N LEU A 34 10.88 -9.39 6.57
CA LEU A 34 10.30 -8.78 7.75
C LEU A 34 11.19 -9.19 8.90
N SER A 35 11.66 -8.22 9.69
CA SER A 35 12.23 -8.57 10.99
C SER A 35 11.09 -9.19 11.79
N PRO A 36 11.13 -10.49 12.12
CA PRO A 36 10.03 -11.15 12.84
C PRO A 36 9.80 -10.54 14.23
N THR A 37 10.75 -9.72 14.70
CA THR A 37 10.75 -9.10 16.01
C THR A 37 10.36 -7.63 15.98
N GLY A 38 9.90 -7.08 14.85
CA GLY A 38 9.40 -5.68 14.74
C GLY A 38 10.39 -4.60 15.17
N SER A 39 11.62 -5.02 15.39
CA SER A 39 12.73 -4.28 15.96
C SER A 39 13.99 -4.82 15.30
N GLY A 40 14.97 -3.93 15.12
CA GLY A 40 16.18 -4.20 14.36
C GLY A 40 16.16 -3.56 12.97
N PRO A 41 17.33 -3.37 12.34
CA PRO A 41 17.37 -2.85 10.99
C PRO A 41 16.55 -3.79 10.10
N ALA A 42 15.76 -3.21 9.19
CA ALA A 42 15.20 -3.95 8.06
C ALA A 42 16.28 -4.89 7.53
N ALA A 43 15.94 -6.13 7.16
CA ALA A 43 16.85 -6.88 6.30
C ALA A 43 17.25 -5.95 5.15
N PRO A 44 18.56 -5.85 4.82
CA PRO A 44 19.02 -4.90 3.82
C PRO A 44 18.13 -5.00 2.59
N GLU A 45 17.48 -3.89 2.23
CA GLU A 45 16.66 -3.84 1.03
C GLU A 45 17.48 -4.36 -0.14
N ASN A 46 16.90 -5.26 -0.93
CA ASN A 46 17.54 -5.68 -2.15
C ASN A 46 17.72 -4.44 -3.05
N PRO A 47 18.95 -4.03 -3.41
CA PRO A 47 19.18 -2.81 -4.17
C PRO A 47 18.50 -2.82 -5.56
N ALA A 48 18.08 -3.99 -6.05
CA ALA A 48 17.27 -4.10 -7.26
C ALA A 48 15.84 -3.54 -7.10
N VAL A 49 15.27 -3.55 -5.89
CA VAL A 49 13.90 -3.08 -5.61
C VAL A 49 13.72 -1.59 -5.92
N PRO A 50 14.53 -0.66 -5.37
CA PRO A 50 14.40 0.76 -5.71
C PRO A 50 14.76 1.03 -7.16
N VAL A 51 15.67 0.26 -7.77
CA VAL A 51 16.02 0.39 -9.20
C VAL A 51 14.84 0.02 -10.09
N VAL A 52 14.14 -1.08 -9.79
CA VAL A 52 12.96 -1.51 -10.56
C VAL A 52 11.78 -0.57 -10.32
N GLY A 53 11.47 -0.25 -9.06
CA GLY A 53 10.34 0.65 -8.73
C GLY A 53 10.48 2.03 -9.36
N ASN A 54 11.69 2.60 -9.36
CA ASN A 54 11.95 3.89 -10.00
C ASN A 54 11.93 3.80 -11.53
N ALA A 55 12.19 2.64 -12.12
CA ALA A 55 12.16 2.44 -13.58
C ALA A 55 10.74 2.17 -14.11
N THR A 56 9.84 1.60 -13.30
CA THR A 56 8.48 1.23 -13.73
C THR A 56 7.43 2.27 -13.42
N GLU A 57 7.77 3.31 -12.64
CA GLU A 57 6.80 4.30 -12.13
C GLU A 57 5.62 3.65 -11.38
N THR A 58 5.75 2.36 -11.01
CA THR A 58 4.66 1.51 -10.52
C THR A 58 5.14 0.78 -9.28
N ALA A 59 4.35 0.84 -8.21
CA ALA A 59 4.51 0.05 -7.01
C ALA A 59 3.26 -0.78 -6.74
N ILE A 60 3.45 -1.97 -6.19
CA ILE A 60 2.37 -2.86 -5.78
C ILE A 60 2.58 -3.13 -4.28
N ALA A 61 1.53 -2.91 -3.50
CA ALA A 61 1.47 -3.27 -2.10
C ALA A 61 0.43 -4.39 -1.90
N LEU A 62 0.83 -5.44 -1.19
CA LEU A 62 -0.07 -6.51 -0.78
C LEU A 62 -0.51 -6.23 0.64
N LEU A 63 -1.81 -6.05 0.86
CA LEU A 63 -2.37 -5.81 2.17
C LEU A 63 -2.45 -7.12 2.94
N ASN A 64 -1.62 -7.25 3.96
CA ASN A 64 -1.70 -8.36 4.91
C ASN A 64 -2.52 -7.94 6.13
N PRO A 65 -3.31 -8.83 6.73
CA PRO A 65 -4.04 -8.50 7.95
C PRO A 65 -3.10 -8.05 9.08
N SER A 66 -3.34 -6.87 9.62
CA SER A 66 -2.78 -6.42 10.91
C SER A 66 -3.80 -6.63 12.03
N ASN A 67 -3.35 -6.75 13.28
CA ASN A 67 -4.23 -6.83 14.46
C ASN A 67 -5.36 -7.90 14.35
N ASN A 68 -5.10 -9.01 13.65
CA ASN A 68 -6.07 -10.07 13.34
C ASN A 68 -7.36 -9.57 12.66
N SER A 69 -7.28 -8.49 11.88
CA SER A 69 -8.42 -7.85 11.22
C SER A 69 -9.18 -8.75 10.24
N GLY A 70 -8.48 -9.70 9.61
CA GLY A 70 -8.98 -10.43 8.44
C GLY A 70 -9.03 -9.61 7.15
N VAL A 71 -8.61 -8.34 7.18
CA VAL A 71 -8.52 -7.48 5.99
C VAL A 71 -7.36 -7.93 5.12
N SER A 72 -7.63 -8.14 3.83
CA SER A 72 -6.60 -8.46 2.84
C SER A 72 -6.93 -7.84 1.49
N GLY A 73 -5.92 -7.64 0.66
CA GLY A 73 -6.09 -6.96 -0.61
C GLY A 73 -4.79 -6.61 -1.31
N GLU A 74 -4.91 -5.71 -2.27
CA GLU A 74 -3.83 -5.20 -3.10
C GLU A 74 -4.07 -3.72 -3.37
N ALA A 75 -2.99 -2.94 -3.35
CA ALA A 75 -2.95 -1.58 -3.86
C ALA A 75 -1.89 -1.45 -4.95
N ILE A 76 -2.25 -0.81 -6.06
CA ILE A 76 -1.34 -0.49 -7.16
C ILE A 76 -1.24 1.03 -7.23
N ILE A 77 -0.01 1.52 -7.15
CA ILE A 77 0.32 2.93 -7.22
C ILE A 77 1.10 3.17 -8.51
N HIS A 78 0.67 4.14 -9.30
CA HIS A 78 1.37 4.56 -10.52
C HIS A 78 1.68 6.06 -10.48
N ILE A 79 2.95 6.43 -10.66
CA ILE A 79 3.43 7.81 -10.60
C ILE A 79 3.75 8.30 -12.01
N ASN A 80 2.89 9.11 -12.60
CA ASN A 80 3.18 9.78 -13.87
C ASN A 80 3.99 11.06 -13.60
N GLN A 81 5.31 10.98 -13.81
CA GLN A 81 6.22 12.12 -13.63
C GLN A 81 5.96 13.26 -14.61
N GLN A 82 5.50 12.95 -15.83
CA GLN A 82 5.33 13.97 -16.86
C GLN A 82 4.08 14.82 -16.64
N THR A 83 3.03 14.26 -16.03
CA THR A 83 1.78 14.96 -15.72
C THR A 83 1.65 15.38 -14.26
N GLY A 84 2.59 14.98 -13.39
CA GLY A 84 2.48 15.24 -11.95
C GLY A 84 1.25 14.56 -11.35
N THR A 85 1.01 13.30 -11.71
CA THR A 85 -0.20 12.57 -11.28
C THR A 85 0.18 11.26 -10.61
N VAL A 86 -0.49 10.93 -9.51
CA VAL A 86 -0.40 9.61 -8.88
C VAL A 86 -1.76 8.92 -8.99
N SER A 87 -1.80 7.75 -9.60
CA SER A 87 -3.00 6.90 -9.63
C SER A 87 -2.90 5.85 -8.52
N LEU A 88 -4.01 5.62 -7.81
CA LEU A 88 -4.14 4.63 -6.75
C LEU A 88 -5.33 3.72 -7.05
N ASP A 89 -5.05 2.45 -7.28
CA ASP A 89 -6.04 1.39 -7.40
C ASP A 89 -5.99 0.51 -6.15
N VAL A 90 -7.12 0.26 -5.51
CA VAL A 90 -7.20 -0.59 -4.30
C VAL A 90 -8.33 -1.60 -4.46
N VAL A 91 -8.01 -2.86 -4.19
CA VAL A 91 -9.00 -3.94 -4.04
C VAL A 91 -8.77 -4.60 -2.70
N ALA A 92 -9.76 -4.54 -1.81
CA ALA A 92 -9.67 -5.13 -0.48
C ALA A 92 -10.96 -5.84 -0.08
N SER A 93 -10.85 -6.76 0.87
CA SER A 93 -11.96 -7.50 1.46
C SER A 93 -11.75 -7.70 2.96
N GLY A 94 -12.81 -8.01 3.69
CA GLY A 94 -12.76 -8.15 5.15
C GLY A 94 -12.88 -6.82 5.90
N LEU A 95 -13.18 -5.72 5.19
CA LEU A 95 -13.44 -4.41 5.78
C LEU A 95 -14.82 -4.37 6.44
N THR A 96 -15.01 -3.48 7.42
CA THR A 96 -16.34 -3.31 8.02
C THR A 96 -17.36 -2.75 7.02
N PRO A 97 -18.47 -3.47 6.75
CA PRO A 97 -19.42 -3.07 5.72
C PRO A 97 -20.03 -1.67 5.94
N GLY A 98 -20.11 -0.88 4.87
CA GLY A 98 -20.77 0.43 4.88
C GLY A 98 -20.04 1.52 5.69
N GLN A 99 -18.82 1.28 6.16
CA GLN A 99 -17.98 2.27 6.83
C GLN A 99 -17.01 2.93 5.85
N ILE A 100 -16.58 4.15 6.19
CA ILE A 100 -15.43 4.78 5.53
C ILE A 100 -14.15 4.08 5.98
N HIS A 101 -13.14 4.01 5.11
CA HIS A 101 -11.85 3.42 5.40
C HIS A 101 -10.75 4.40 5.04
N PRO A 102 -10.23 5.16 6.03
CA PRO A 102 -8.98 5.89 5.86
C PRO A 102 -7.90 4.98 5.30
N GLN A 103 -7.12 5.52 4.37
CA GLN A 103 -6.05 4.78 3.71
C GLN A 103 -4.96 5.75 3.25
N HIS A 104 -3.70 5.34 3.32
CA HIS A 104 -2.58 6.25 3.17
C HIS A 104 -1.35 5.55 2.61
N ILE A 105 -0.53 6.32 1.91
CA ILE A 105 0.87 5.95 1.63
C ILE A 105 1.73 6.56 2.73
N HIS A 106 2.49 5.74 3.44
CA HIS A 106 3.43 6.14 4.49
C HIS A 106 4.88 6.00 4.06
N GLY A 107 5.76 6.78 4.70
CA GLY A 107 7.19 6.52 4.69
C GLY A 107 8.05 7.69 5.13
N PHE A 108 9.35 7.44 5.24
CA PHE A 108 10.33 8.41 5.71
C PHE A 108 10.90 9.29 4.59
N ASP A 109 11.04 10.59 4.85
CA ASP A 109 11.67 11.56 3.93
C ASP A 109 13.15 11.27 3.65
N ASN A 110 13.82 10.53 4.53
CA ASN A 110 15.23 10.16 4.45
C ASN A 110 15.51 8.90 3.59
N GLY A 111 14.47 8.31 2.99
CA GLY A 111 14.60 7.12 2.14
C GLY A 111 14.73 5.79 2.90
N GLN A 112 14.62 5.79 4.23
CA GLN A 112 14.44 4.56 5.01
C GLN A 112 13.13 3.86 4.56
N PRO A 113 13.14 2.53 4.35
CA PRO A 113 11.92 1.79 4.08
C PRO A 113 11.01 1.74 5.32
N SER A 114 9.71 1.84 5.10
CA SER A 114 8.67 1.50 6.09
C SER A 114 8.72 0.02 6.43
N LEU A 115 8.31 -0.32 7.65
CA LEU A 115 8.18 -1.70 8.12
C LEU A 115 6.75 -1.96 8.59
N LEU A 116 6.27 -3.18 8.34
CA LEU A 116 5.01 -3.63 8.90
C LEU A 116 5.13 -3.75 10.42
N PRO A 117 4.29 -3.06 11.20
CA PRO A 117 4.25 -3.22 12.64
C PRO A 117 3.92 -4.66 13.01
N ASN A 118 4.41 -5.11 14.16
CA ASN A 118 4.00 -6.38 14.74
C ASN A 118 4.02 -6.32 16.26
N LEU A 119 3.54 -7.39 16.89
CA LEU A 119 3.25 -7.47 18.33
C LEU A 119 4.44 -7.17 19.25
N THR A 120 5.68 -7.09 18.76
CA THR A 120 6.79 -6.60 19.61
C THR A 120 6.73 -5.11 19.88
N LEU A 121 5.97 -4.36 19.07
CA LEU A 121 5.74 -2.93 19.23
C LEU A 121 4.56 -2.64 20.16
N ASP A 122 3.77 -3.66 20.54
CA ASP A 122 2.73 -3.57 21.56
C ASP A 122 3.39 -3.29 22.92
N THR A 123 3.56 -2.01 23.24
CA THR A 123 4.22 -1.51 24.44
C THR A 123 3.30 -1.54 25.66
N ASN A 124 1.99 -1.50 25.42
CA ASN A 124 0.97 -1.51 26.46
C ASN A 124 0.51 -2.94 26.84
N HIS A 125 0.87 -3.93 26.01
CA HIS A 125 0.61 -5.37 26.13
C HIS A 125 -0.89 -5.74 26.08
N ASP A 126 -1.70 -5.01 25.33
CA ASP A 126 -3.13 -5.27 25.18
C ASP A 126 -3.48 -6.19 24.01
N GLY A 127 -2.47 -6.62 23.24
CA GLY A 127 -2.59 -7.55 22.13
C GLY A 127 -2.73 -6.88 20.77
N LEU A 128 -2.60 -5.56 20.69
CA LEU A 128 -2.69 -4.77 19.46
C LEU A 128 -1.45 -3.90 19.29
N VAL A 129 -1.24 -3.43 18.07
CA VAL A 129 -0.28 -2.35 17.80
C VAL A 129 -1.06 -1.12 17.39
N GLU A 130 -1.01 -0.08 18.20
CA GLU A 130 -1.62 1.22 17.89
C GLU A 130 -0.72 2.11 17.01
N ASP A 131 -1.29 3.15 16.42
CA ASP A 131 -0.55 4.11 15.59
C ASP A 131 0.67 4.71 16.32
N PRO A 132 0.60 5.14 17.59
CA PRO A 132 1.78 5.66 18.28
C PRO A 132 2.90 4.63 18.42
N GLU A 133 2.55 3.34 18.47
CA GLU A 133 3.47 2.23 18.62
C GLU A 133 4.10 1.81 17.29
N GLY A 134 3.32 1.84 16.21
CA GLY A 134 3.75 1.54 14.84
C GLY A 134 4.45 2.70 14.13
N ALA A 135 4.11 3.96 14.46
CA ALA A 135 4.63 5.15 13.79
C ALA A 135 6.16 5.21 13.65
N PRO A 136 6.98 4.81 14.65
CA PRO A 136 8.44 4.82 14.52
C PRO A 136 9.00 3.92 13.41
N VAL A 137 8.24 2.91 12.96
CA VAL A 137 8.67 1.96 11.93
C VAL A 137 7.96 2.14 10.60
N ILE A 138 6.73 2.68 10.61
CA ILE A 138 5.92 2.95 9.42
C ILE A 138 6.37 4.26 8.76
N GLY A 139 6.61 5.29 9.57
CA GLY A 139 6.84 6.66 9.10
C GLY A 139 5.55 7.48 8.93
N PRO A 140 5.67 8.79 8.71
CA PRO A 140 4.52 9.68 8.57
C PRO A 140 3.73 9.42 7.27
N VAL A 141 2.49 9.91 7.22
CA VAL A 141 1.68 9.97 5.99
C VAL A 141 2.39 10.83 4.95
N LEU A 142 2.60 10.28 3.75
CA LEU A 142 3.06 11.01 2.58
C LEU A 142 1.91 11.49 1.70
N LEU A 143 0.92 10.61 1.46
CA LEU A 143 -0.26 10.92 0.67
C LEU A 143 -1.50 10.24 1.27
N ALA A 144 -2.51 11.04 1.58
CA ALA A 144 -3.83 10.54 1.93
C ALA A 144 -4.59 10.03 0.70
N GLY A 145 -5.17 8.82 0.81
CA GLY A 145 -5.93 8.18 -0.25
C GLY A 145 -7.36 8.71 -0.35
N HIS A 146 -7.51 10.03 -0.45
CA HIS A 146 -8.80 10.72 -0.46
C HIS A 146 -9.71 10.34 -1.62
N SER A 147 -11.00 10.20 -1.36
CA SER A 147 -12.02 9.93 -2.40
C SER A 147 -12.21 11.11 -3.35
N SER A 148 -11.98 12.34 -2.91
CA SER A 148 -12.08 13.54 -3.76
C SER A 148 -10.88 13.76 -4.69
N GLY A 149 -9.75 13.08 -4.45
CA GLY A 149 -8.48 13.36 -5.11
C GLY A 149 -7.71 14.55 -4.52
N ALA A 150 -8.10 15.02 -3.32
CA ALA A 150 -7.33 16.00 -2.57
C ALA A 150 -5.89 15.47 -2.30
N VAL A 151 -4.92 16.38 -2.40
CA VAL A 151 -3.49 16.08 -2.24
C VAL A 151 -2.99 16.75 -0.97
N ASP A 152 -2.92 15.96 0.10
CA ASP A 152 -2.37 16.38 1.39
C ASP A 152 -1.93 15.15 2.22
N ARG A 153 -1.61 15.40 3.49
CA ARG A 153 -1.17 14.41 4.48
C ARG A 153 -2.18 14.23 5.62
N ILE A 154 -3.48 14.50 5.39
CA ILE A 154 -4.50 14.42 6.43
C ILE A 154 -4.80 12.95 6.73
N GLU A 155 -4.49 12.51 7.94
CA GLU A 155 -4.67 11.12 8.37
C GLU A 155 -6.17 10.74 8.47
N ILE A 156 -6.98 11.48 9.22
CA ILE A 156 -8.39 11.12 9.42
C ILE A 156 -9.32 12.29 9.07
N ASN A 157 -10.28 12.03 8.18
CA ASN A 157 -11.42 12.88 7.87
C ASN A 157 -12.55 12.03 7.26
N THR A 158 -13.56 12.65 6.63
CA THR A 158 -14.70 11.93 6.02
C THR A 158 -14.52 11.64 4.53
N ASP A 159 -13.41 12.07 3.92
CA ASP A 159 -13.16 11.98 2.48
C ASP A 159 -12.34 10.72 2.14
N TYR A 160 -12.93 9.56 2.40
CA TYR A 160 -12.31 8.26 2.22
C TYR A 160 -13.30 7.26 1.59
N PRO A 161 -12.82 6.18 0.96
CA PRO A 161 -13.71 5.24 0.32
C PRO A 161 -14.55 4.46 1.33
N THR A 162 -15.77 4.10 0.93
CA THR A 162 -16.68 3.27 1.74
C THR A 162 -16.68 1.85 1.22
N ALA A 163 -16.55 0.86 2.11
CA ALA A 163 -16.70 -0.54 1.75
C ALA A 163 -18.17 -0.88 1.45
N ASP A 164 -18.40 -1.82 0.53
CA ASP A 164 -19.74 -2.27 0.18
C ASP A 164 -20.41 -3.06 1.33
N ALA A 165 -21.66 -3.47 1.11
CA ALA A 165 -22.44 -4.22 2.10
C ALA A 165 -21.86 -5.61 2.44
N SER A 166 -20.89 -6.10 1.66
CA SER A 166 -20.18 -7.35 1.90
C SER A 166 -18.77 -7.13 2.47
N GLY A 167 -18.39 -5.89 2.78
CA GLY A 167 -17.06 -5.57 3.30
C GLY A 167 -15.96 -5.61 2.24
N ASN A 168 -16.33 -5.45 0.96
CA ASN A 168 -15.37 -5.34 -0.14
C ASN A 168 -15.18 -3.88 -0.53
N LEU A 169 -13.96 -3.54 -0.91
CA LEU A 169 -13.61 -2.25 -1.50
C LEU A 169 -13.01 -2.46 -2.89
N ARG A 170 -13.50 -1.67 -3.86
CA ARG A 170 -12.85 -1.43 -5.14
C ARG A 170 -12.77 0.08 -5.33
N PHE A 171 -11.56 0.60 -5.33
CA PHE A 171 -11.30 2.03 -5.37
C PHE A 171 -10.30 2.34 -6.47
N HIS A 172 -10.50 3.47 -7.14
CA HIS A 172 -9.57 4.05 -8.08
C HIS A 172 -9.63 5.58 -7.93
N GLN A 173 -8.47 6.22 -7.83
CA GLN A 173 -8.38 7.68 -7.83
C GLN A 173 -7.08 8.17 -8.47
N ASP A 174 -7.18 9.29 -9.20
CA ASP A 174 -6.08 10.07 -9.72
C ASP A 174 -5.85 11.34 -8.88
N TYR A 175 -4.71 11.41 -8.22
CA TYR A 175 -4.24 12.58 -7.48
C TYR A 175 -3.43 13.47 -8.41
N ARG A 176 -3.98 14.65 -8.76
CA ARG A 176 -3.32 15.64 -9.61
C ARG A 176 -2.59 16.67 -8.76
N PHE A 177 -1.27 16.66 -8.81
CA PHE A 177 -0.44 17.55 -8.00
C PHE A 177 -0.32 18.92 -8.65
N ASN A 178 -0.54 19.96 -7.87
CA ASN A 178 -0.11 21.32 -8.19
C ASN A 178 1.35 21.50 -7.81
N LEU A 179 2.27 21.24 -8.73
CA LEU A 179 3.72 21.35 -8.48
C LEU A 179 4.22 22.80 -8.27
N SER A 180 3.35 23.80 -8.40
CA SER A 180 3.65 25.18 -7.99
C SER A 180 3.34 25.45 -6.51
N ASP A 181 2.55 24.57 -5.86
CA ASP A 181 2.35 24.58 -4.41
C ASP A 181 3.53 23.85 -3.74
N PRO A 182 4.32 24.50 -2.87
CA PRO A 182 5.47 23.87 -2.23
C PRO A 182 5.12 22.60 -1.44
N ALA A 183 3.94 22.54 -0.81
CA ALA A 183 3.54 21.39 0.00
C ALA A 183 3.27 20.16 -0.89
N GLN A 184 2.57 20.34 -2.01
CA GLN A 184 2.28 19.27 -2.96
C GLN A 184 3.53 18.88 -3.75
N ALA A 185 4.36 19.85 -4.15
CA ALA A 185 5.65 19.58 -4.79
C ALA A 185 6.55 18.71 -3.92
N GLN A 186 6.58 18.97 -2.60
CA GLN A 186 7.33 18.14 -1.67
C GLN A 186 6.79 16.71 -1.59
N ILE A 187 5.46 16.52 -1.47
CA ILE A 187 4.85 15.17 -1.48
C ILE A 187 5.25 14.42 -2.76
N PHE A 188 5.09 15.07 -3.91
CA PHE A 188 5.39 14.46 -5.20
C PHE A 188 6.86 14.04 -5.28
N GLN A 189 7.77 14.90 -4.83
CA GLN A 189 9.20 14.61 -4.78
C GLN A 189 9.51 13.42 -3.87
N GLU A 190 8.90 13.32 -2.69
CA GLU A 190 9.12 12.21 -1.75
C GLU A 190 8.65 10.85 -2.31
N LEU A 191 7.57 10.86 -3.11
CA LEU A 191 7.07 9.67 -3.81
C LEU A 191 7.94 9.33 -5.04
N GLU A 192 8.35 10.32 -5.82
CA GLU A 192 9.20 10.15 -7.01
C GLU A 192 10.59 9.64 -6.64
N GLN A 193 11.20 10.18 -5.59
CA GLN A 193 12.52 9.76 -5.14
C GLN A 193 12.53 8.30 -4.72
N ARG A 194 11.43 7.85 -4.11
CA ARG A 194 11.30 6.49 -3.59
C ARG A 194 9.83 6.13 -3.34
N ILE A 195 9.25 5.36 -4.26
CA ILE A 195 7.96 4.70 -4.02
C ILE A 195 8.12 3.26 -3.50
N ALA A 196 9.21 2.60 -3.87
CA ALA A 196 9.52 1.27 -3.37
C ALA A 196 9.93 1.34 -1.89
N GLY A 197 9.26 0.55 -1.04
CA GLY A 197 9.49 0.54 0.41
C GLY A 197 8.74 1.60 1.17
N ARG A 198 7.75 2.23 0.54
CA ARG A 198 6.64 2.86 1.22
C ARG A 198 5.64 1.80 1.65
N GLU A 199 4.92 2.07 2.72
CA GLU A 199 3.78 1.26 3.14
C GLU A 199 2.49 1.87 2.58
N PHE A 200 1.57 1.02 2.15
CA PHE A 200 0.18 1.42 1.91
C PHE A 200 -0.68 0.82 3.01
N GLN A 201 -1.29 1.67 3.83
CA GLN A 201 -2.08 1.27 5.00
C GLN A 201 -3.57 1.53 4.76
N ILE A 202 -4.42 0.64 5.28
CA ILE A 202 -5.88 0.83 5.32
C ILE A 202 -6.45 0.54 6.72
N HIS A 203 -7.33 1.43 7.17
CA HIS A 203 -8.02 1.33 8.45
C HIS A 203 -9.39 0.68 8.25
N GLY A 204 -9.57 -0.53 8.81
CA GLY A 204 -10.74 -1.41 8.59
C GLY A 204 -11.94 -1.21 9.53
N LEU A 205 -11.85 -0.27 10.48
CA LEU A 205 -12.92 0.16 11.41
C LEU A 205 -13.82 -0.96 11.97
N ASN A 206 -13.27 -1.78 12.85
CA ASN A 206 -14.00 -2.31 14.00
C ASN A 206 -13.02 -2.44 15.15
N VAL A 207 -13.09 -1.50 16.08
CA VAL A 207 -12.29 -1.53 17.30
C VAL A 207 -13.28 -1.61 18.46
N ALA A 208 -13.04 -2.55 19.38
CA ALA A 208 -13.86 -2.71 20.57
C ALA A 208 -13.92 -1.39 21.36
N PRO A 209 -14.98 -1.15 22.16
CA PRO A 209 -15.07 0.05 22.99
C PRO A 209 -13.81 0.22 23.86
N GLY A 210 -13.09 1.33 23.67
CA GLY A 210 -11.84 1.64 24.38
C GLY A 210 -10.56 1.51 23.55
N GLN A 211 -10.65 0.98 22.32
CA GLN A 211 -9.54 0.89 21.37
C GLN A 211 -9.51 2.11 20.43
N ASP A 212 -8.32 2.40 19.88
CA ASP A 212 -8.13 3.53 18.97
C ASP A 212 -8.85 3.32 17.64
N SER A 213 -9.73 4.25 17.26
CA SER A 213 -10.43 4.21 15.97
C SER A 213 -9.52 4.26 14.75
N THR A 214 -8.25 4.62 14.96
CA THR A 214 -7.23 4.69 13.91
C THR A 214 -6.38 3.42 13.83
N LEU A 215 -6.73 2.33 14.53
CA LEU A 215 -5.96 1.08 14.44
C LEU A 215 -5.75 0.62 12.97
N PRO A 216 -4.49 0.28 12.58
CA PRO A 216 -4.21 -0.25 11.27
C PRO A 216 -4.78 -1.66 11.17
N GLN A 217 -5.46 -1.96 10.06
CA GLN A 217 -6.09 -3.26 9.83
C GLN A 217 -5.49 -3.99 8.63
N GLY A 218 -4.79 -3.30 7.73
CA GLY A 218 -3.94 -3.93 6.71
C GLY A 218 -2.82 -3.01 6.26
N GLY A 219 -1.68 -3.61 5.91
CA GLY A 219 -0.46 -2.94 5.45
C GLY A 219 0.47 -3.89 4.70
#